data_AF-A0AAU7MVH5-F1
#
_entry.id   AF-A0AAU7MVH5-F1
#
_cell.length_a   1.000
_cell.length_b   1.000
_cell.length_c   1.000
_cell.angle_alpha   90.00
_cell.angle_beta   90.00
_cell.angle_gamma   90.00
#
_symmetry.space_group_name_H-M   'P 1'
#
loop_
_entity.id
_entity.type
_entity.pdbx_description
1 polymer ?
#
loop_
_entity_poly.entity_id
_entity_poly.type
_entity_poly.pdbx_seq_one_letter_code
_entity_poly.pdbx_strand_id
1 'polypeptide(L)'
;MKNLTRTRRHSLWMAAVLGAIAFTSCSDETITQDDANAILETETSSLSLVDHGDKMIMLDDLIVGDDLLTARATNAAGNDRGRFNITLNFLLPPTERQEQVFNDAAARWERIIIKDVPSITGTIPSAFEGFPPASEGTLDDVVIEVALAPIDGPGGILGQAGPRFVRTSDYLTISGIMFFDVDDLAFLESLGLFEDVIVHEMGHVLGIGTLWNISTPDFERNLLLGGTTNPYFGGRKANVFWNAEGGTGELPIESMFGPGTAFGHWQESTLNNELMTGFLNLGENPLSRITAGSMSDLGYGAASVGESYDLPRGTPGVNLSTLEEAGTAEGLNIAAMEELLMPIGFINTDKK
;
A
#
# COMPACT_ATOMS: atom_id res chain seq x y z
N MET A 1 45.10 -67.77 42.60
CA MET A 1 44.19 -67.32 41.51
C MET A 1 42.80 -67.87 41.81
N LYS A 2 41.81 -66.99 41.91
CA LYS A 2 40.44 -67.16 42.48
C LYS A 2 39.64 -68.23 41.70
N ASN A 3 39.03 -69.28 42.25
CA ASN A 3 37.95 -69.51 43.22
C ASN A 3 36.50 -69.12 42.80
N LEU A 4 35.67 -70.19 42.65
CA LEU A 4 34.32 -70.44 43.22
C LEU A 4 33.02 -69.87 42.58
N THR A 5 32.10 -70.82 42.31
CA THR A 5 30.64 -70.87 42.68
C THR A 5 29.62 -70.02 41.91
N ARG A 6 28.29 -70.27 41.87
CA ARG A 6 27.33 -71.39 42.14
C ARG A 6 25.92 -70.80 41.83
N THR A 7 25.06 -71.54 41.12
CA THR A 7 23.56 -71.58 41.12
C THR A 7 22.64 -70.33 41.23
N ARG A 8 21.55 -70.41 40.42
CA ARG A 8 20.08 -70.38 40.74
C ARG A 8 19.22 -69.16 40.31
N ARG A 9 18.26 -69.49 39.41
CA ARG A 9 16.79 -69.20 39.35
C ARG A 9 16.26 -67.75 39.43
N HIS A 10 15.43 -67.38 38.43
CA HIS A 10 13.96 -67.16 38.48
C HIS A 10 13.49 -66.49 37.16
N SER A 11 12.88 -67.21 36.21
CA SER A 11 11.41 -67.28 35.95
C SER A 11 10.67 -65.94 35.89
N LEU A 12 10.16 -65.55 34.71
CA LEU A 12 8.75 -65.23 34.42
C LEU A 12 8.62 -64.86 32.91
N TRP A 13 7.93 -65.68 32.12
CA TRP A 13 6.68 -65.34 31.41
C TRP A 13 6.72 -64.08 30.53
N MET A 14 6.64 -64.21 29.20
CA MET A 14 5.40 -64.11 28.41
C MET A 14 5.67 -63.98 26.89
N ALA A 15 4.91 -64.74 26.10
CA ALA A 15 4.37 -64.46 24.76
C ALA A 15 5.25 -63.88 23.62
N ALA A 16 5.31 -64.64 22.51
CA ALA A 16 5.24 -64.07 21.16
C ALA A 16 4.53 -65.06 20.22
N VAL A 17 3.22 -64.90 20.07
CA VAL A 17 2.45 -65.53 18.98
C VAL A 17 2.64 -64.66 17.75
N LEU A 18 3.15 -65.26 16.68
CA LEU A 18 3.15 -64.71 15.34
C LEU A 18 1.71 -64.48 14.88
N GLY A 19 1.36 -63.22 14.63
CA GLY A 19 0.13 -62.82 13.94
C GLY A 19 0.47 -61.78 12.89
N ALA A 20 0.37 -62.17 11.62
CA ALA A 20 0.52 -61.27 10.49
C ALA A 20 -0.56 -60.19 10.52
N ILE A 21 -0.17 -58.93 10.46
CA ILE A 21 -1.07 -57.80 10.17
C ILE A 21 -0.46 -57.04 8.99
N ALA A 22 -1.34 -56.78 8.03
CA ALA A 22 -1.06 -56.35 6.67
C ALA A 22 -0.30 -55.02 6.57
N PHE A 23 0.58 -54.93 5.58
CA PHE A 23 1.07 -53.65 5.08
C PHE A 23 -0.09 -52.94 4.37
N THR A 24 -0.74 -52.00 5.05
CA THR A 24 -1.47 -50.93 4.38
C THR A 24 -0.45 -50.01 3.72
N SER A 25 -0.35 -50.13 2.40
CA SER A 25 0.28 -49.15 1.52
C SER A 25 -0.42 -47.81 1.73
N CYS A 26 0.23 -46.85 2.38
CA CYS A 26 -0.07 -45.45 2.10
C CYS A 26 0.48 -45.21 0.70
N SER A 27 -0.41 -45.05 -0.28
CA SER A 27 -0.09 -44.47 -1.57
C SER A 27 0.62 -43.14 -1.32
N ASP A 28 1.80 -42.96 -1.92
CA ASP A 28 2.30 -41.62 -2.20
C ASP A 28 1.26 -40.97 -3.12
N GLU A 29 0.40 -40.16 -2.52
CA GLU A 29 -0.54 -39.33 -3.24
C GLU A 29 0.29 -38.18 -3.81
N THR A 30 0.85 -38.40 -5.00
CA THR A 30 1.40 -37.33 -5.81
C THR A 30 0.28 -36.35 -6.09
N ILE A 31 0.30 -35.21 -5.40
CA ILE A 31 -0.52 -34.05 -5.71
C ILE A 31 -0.32 -33.78 -7.20
N THR A 32 -1.38 -33.99 -7.99
CA THR A 32 -1.32 -33.68 -9.41
C THR A 32 -1.31 -32.17 -9.57
N GLN A 33 -0.79 -31.68 -10.69
CA GLN A 33 -0.80 -30.24 -10.96
C GLN A 33 -2.24 -29.68 -10.96
N ASP A 34 -3.22 -30.50 -11.30
CA ASP A 34 -4.65 -30.18 -11.22
C ASP A 34 -5.16 -30.11 -9.77
N ASP A 35 -4.67 -30.95 -8.85
CA ASP A 35 -5.01 -30.86 -7.42
C ASP A 35 -4.35 -29.65 -6.75
N ALA A 36 -3.10 -29.31 -7.14
CA ALA A 36 -2.42 -28.11 -6.67
C ALA A 36 -3.10 -26.84 -7.21
N ASN A 37 -3.50 -26.84 -8.49
CA ASN A 37 -4.27 -25.75 -9.09
C ASN A 37 -5.67 -25.65 -8.49
N ALA A 38 -6.33 -26.76 -8.17
CA ALA A 38 -7.64 -26.75 -7.51
C ALA A 38 -7.53 -26.22 -6.07
N ILE A 39 -6.45 -26.53 -5.34
CA ILE A 39 -6.21 -25.96 -4.00
C ILE A 39 -5.90 -24.46 -4.10
N LEU A 40 -5.11 -24.02 -5.08
CA LEU A 40 -4.88 -22.60 -5.39
C LEU A 40 -6.18 -21.89 -5.79
N GLU A 41 -7.01 -22.50 -6.65
CA GLU A 41 -8.33 -21.99 -7.05
C GLU A 41 -9.30 -21.90 -5.86
N THR A 42 -9.18 -22.82 -4.90
CA THR A 42 -10.00 -22.82 -3.68
C THR A 42 -9.49 -21.79 -2.65
N GLU A 43 -8.19 -21.46 -2.61
CA GLU A 43 -7.65 -20.39 -1.76
C GLU A 43 -7.76 -18.98 -2.39
N THR A 44 -7.88 -18.87 -3.71
CA THR A 44 -8.30 -17.62 -4.39
C THR A 44 -9.79 -17.30 -4.25
N SER A 45 -10.51 -18.01 -3.37
CA SER A 45 -11.91 -17.71 -3.04
C SER A 45 -12.01 -16.27 -2.52
N SER A 46 -12.64 -15.40 -3.32
CA SER A 46 -12.99 -13.99 -3.07
C SER A 46 -12.40 -13.38 -1.78
N LEU A 47 -11.26 -12.69 -1.92
CA LEU A 47 -10.77 -11.81 -0.84
C LEU A 47 -11.82 -10.71 -0.58
N SER A 48 -12.11 -10.47 0.69
CA SER A 48 -13.01 -9.42 1.14
C SER A 48 -12.30 -8.50 2.13
N LEU A 49 -12.54 -7.20 1.99
CA LEU A 49 -12.16 -6.24 3.01
C LEU A 49 -13.05 -6.42 4.24
N VAL A 50 -12.48 -6.27 5.43
CA VAL A 50 -13.23 -6.27 6.67
C VAL A 50 -14.15 -5.05 6.68
N ASP A 51 -15.45 -5.29 6.83
CA ASP A 51 -16.45 -4.25 7.04
C ASP A 51 -16.36 -3.70 8.48
N HIS A 52 -16.23 -2.39 8.61
CA HIS A 52 -16.19 -1.69 9.90
C HIS A 52 -17.34 -0.71 10.10
N GLY A 53 -18.25 -0.60 9.13
CA GLY A 53 -19.27 0.43 9.11
C GLY A 53 -18.70 1.85 9.27
N ASP A 54 -19.50 2.76 9.84
CA ASP A 54 -19.15 4.19 9.91
C ASP A 54 -18.30 4.57 11.13
N LYS A 55 -17.88 3.62 11.97
CA LYS A 55 -17.21 3.92 13.24
C LYS A 55 -15.70 3.82 13.11
N MET A 56 -15.04 4.96 13.33
CA MET A 56 -13.58 5.02 13.43
C MET A 56 -13.07 4.11 14.56
N ILE A 57 -12.09 3.27 14.25
CA ILE A 57 -11.42 2.37 15.20
C ILE A 57 -10.27 3.12 15.87
N MET A 58 -10.17 3.05 17.19
CA MET A 58 -9.00 3.54 17.93
C MET A 58 -8.18 2.35 18.42
N LEU A 59 -6.92 2.26 18.02
CA LEU A 59 -5.95 1.31 18.56
C LEU A 59 -5.06 2.02 19.58
N ASP A 60 -5.23 1.67 20.86
CA ASP A 60 -4.62 2.35 22.01
C ASP A 60 -3.48 1.56 22.68
N ASP A 61 -3.31 0.30 22.33
CA ASP A 61 -2.40 -0.65 23.00
C ASP A 61 -1.03 -0.77 22.31
N LEU A 62 -0.71 0.17 21.41
CA LEU A 62 0.53 0.20 20.64
C LEU A 62 1.58 1.09 21.33
N ILE A 63 2.80 0.58 21.46
CA ILE A 63 3.91 1.29 22.13
C ILE A 63 4.73 2.00 21.06
N VAL A 64 4.92 3.32 21.17
CA VAL A 64 5.86 4.05 20.32
C VAL A 64 7.27 3.81 20.83
N GLY A 65 8.14 3.27 19.96
CA GLY A 65 9.54 3.02 20.31
C GLY A 65 10.36 4.31 20.24
N ASP A 66 10.76 4.89 21.38
CA ASP A 66 11.74 6.00 21.42
C ASP A 66 13.20 5.47 21.41
N ASP A 67 13.40 4.15 21.58
CA ASP A 67 14.73 3.54 21.74
C ASP A 67 14.77 2.06 21.31
N LEU A 68 14.70 1.79 20.00
CA LEU A 68 15.06 0.46 19.47
C LEU A 68 15.92 0.60 18.20
N LEU A 69 17.22 0.75 18.42
CA LEU A 69 18.32 0.53 17.47
C LEU A 69 18.34 -0.88 16.81
N THR A 70 17.20 -1.56 16.74
CA THR A 70 17.06 -2.98 16.40
C THR A 70 15.85 -3.32 15.55
N ALA A 71 14.85 -2.44 15.39
CA ALA A 71 13.94 -2.57 14.25
C ALA A 71 14.68 -2.03 13.04
N ARG A 72 14.74 -2.81 11.97
CA ARG A 72 15.49 -2.43 10.77
C ARG A 72 14.53 -2.36 9.60
N ALA A 73 14.57 -1.26 8.86
CA ALA A 73 13.95 -1.09 7.55
C ALA A 73 14.32 -2.22 6.55
N THR A 74 15.46 -2.89 6.76
CA THR A 74 15.93 -3.94 5.84
C THR A 74 16.60 -5.12 6.56
N ASN A 75 16.51 -6.30 5.93
CA ASN A 75 17.34 -7.46 6.26
C ASN A 75 18.79 -7.34 5.72
N ALA A 76 19.15 -6.20 5.12
CA ALA A 76 20.47 -5.95 4.57
C ALA A 76 21.51 -5.77 5.70
N ALA A 77 22.75 -6.21 5.44
CA ALA A 77 23.83 -6.05 6.39
C ALA A 77 24.26 -4.56 6.50
N GLY A 78 23.98 -3.91 7.63
CA GLY A 78 24.38 -2.53 7.93
C GLY A 78 23.70 -1.95 9.18
N ASN A 79 24.04 -0.72 9.58
CA ASN A 79 23.22 0.05 10.54
C ASN A 79 21.98 0.54 9.79
N ASP A 80 20.80 0.38 10.39
CA ASP A 80 19.65 1.16 9.97
C ASP A 80 19.95 2.65 10.19
N ARG A 81 19.63 3.45 9.18
CA ARG A 81 19.95 4.88 9.13
C ARG A 81 18.76 5.74 9.56
N GLY A 82 17.62 5.16 9.94
CA GLY A 82 16.40 5.91 10.27
C GLY A 82 15.87 6.62 9.03
N ARG A 83 15.61 5.85 7.98
CA ARG A 83 15.04 6.33 6.71
C ARG A 83 13.68 5.70 6.56
N PHE A 84 12.78 6.46 5.94
CA PHE A 84 11.44 5.97 5.63
C PHE A 84 11.46 4.62 4.89
N ASN A 85 10.61 3.71 5.33
CA ASN A 85 10.49 2.34 4.85
C ASN A 85 9.03 1.95 4.56
N ILE A 86 8.80 1.31 3.42
CA ILE A 86 7.49 0.75 3.07
C ILE A 86 7.58 -0.77 3.16
N THR A 87 6.91 -1.34 4.16
CA THR A 87 6.81 -2.81 4.28
C THR A 87 5.64 -3.31 3.46
N LEU A 88 5.90 -4.19 2.48
CA LEU A 88 4.86 -4.85 1.69
C LEU A 88 4.49 -6.20 2.30
N ASN A 89 3.21 -6.41 2.59
CA ASN A 89 2.67 -7.67 3.09
C ASN A 89 1.75 -8.30 2.04
N PHE A 90 2.27 -9.21 1.22
CA PHE A 90 1.48 -9.92 0.21
C PHE A 90 0.61 -11.00 0.87
N LEU A 91 -0.71 -10.88 0.72
CA LEU A 91 -1.67 -11.80 1.32
C LEU A 91 -1.70 -13.17 0.64
N LEU A 92 -1.49 -13.16 -0.68
CA LEU A 92 -1.32 -14.35 -1.50
C LEU A 92 0.07 -14.30 -2.16
N PRO A 93 0.72 -15.45 -2.44
CA PRO A 93 2.03 -15.46 -3.06
C PRO A 93 2.03 -14.75 -4.43
N PRO A 94 2.81 -13.67 -4.62
CA PRO A 94 2.94 -13.02 -5.92
C PRO A 94 3.87 -13.83 -6.83
N THR A 95 3.83 -13.54 -8.14
CA THR A 95 4.91 -13.94 -9.04
C THR A 95 6.18 -13.10 -8.77
N GLU A 96 7.35 -13.60 -9.14
CA GLU A 96 8.62 -12.86 -9.00
C GLU A 96 8.58 -11.50 -9.70
N ARG A 97 7.90 -11.41 -10.87
CA ARG A 97 7.74 -10.15 -11.58
C ARG A 97 6.85 -9.18 -10.82
N GLN A 98 5.71 -9.63 -10.29
CA GLN A 98 4.82 -8.78 -9.50
C GLN A 98 5.54 -8.28 -8.24
N GLU A 99 6.15 -9.18 -7.47
CA GLU A 99 6.92 -8.81 -6.28
C GLU A 99 7.99 -7.76 -6.60
N GLN A 100 8.72 -7.93 -7.71
CA GLN A 100 9.71 -6.95 -8.15
C GLN A 100 9.08 -5.58 -8.44
N VAL A 101 7.97 -5.52 -9.18
CA VAL A 101 7.32 -4.24 -9.53
C VAL A 101 6.85 -3.49 -8.28
N PHE A 102 6.25 -4.19 -7.33
CA PHE A 102 5.84 -3.58 -6.06
C PHE A 102 7.03 -3.05 -5.25
N ASN A 103 8.13 -3.81 -5.18
CA ASN A 103 9.35 -3.35 -4.52
C ASN A 103 9.98 -2.14 -5.24
N ASP A 104 9.98 -2.13 -6.57
CA ASP A 104 10.49 -1.01 -7.37
C ASP A 104 9.63 0.25 -7.15
N ALA A 105 8.30 0.08 -7.03
CA ALA A 105 7.37 1.15 -6.69
C ALA A 105 7.60 1.72 -5.28
N ALA A 106 7.74 0.85 -4.28
CA ALA A 106 8.11 1.24 -2.92
C ALA A 106 9.42 2.03 -2.92
N ALA A 107 10.43 1.54 -3.65
CA ALA A 107 11.72 2.22 -3.78
C ALA A 107 11.61 3.59 -4.49
N ARG A 108 10.64 3.81 -5.39
CA ARG A 108 10.37 5.14 -5.99
C ARG A 108 9.87 6.11 -4.91
N TRP A 109 8.91 5.70 -4.08
CA TRP A 109 8.40 6.51 -2.98
C TRP A 109 9.45 6.76 -1.88
N GLU A 110 10.25 5.78 -1.50
CA GLU A 110 11.33 5.91 -0.51
C GLU A 110 12.51 6.80 -0.97
N ARG A 111 12.62 7.09 -2.28
CA ARG A 111 13.55 8.13 -2.75
C ARG A 111 13.01 9.53 -2.47
N ILE A 112 11.69 9.69 -2.49
CA ILE A 112 10.99 10.95 -2.20
C ILE A 112 10.88 11.13 -0.69
N ILE A 113 10.33 10.17 0.03
CA ILE A 113 10.17 10.22 1.48
C ILE A 113 11.44 9.66 2.11
N ILE A 114 12.22 10.52 2.77
CA ILE A 114 13.59 10.16 3.20
C ILE A 114 13.79 10.14 4.69
N LYS A 115 12.93 10.82 5.48
CA LYS A 115 13.04 10.81 6.94
C LYS A 115 12.12 9.77 7.53
N ASP A 116 12.66 9.11 8.54
CA ASP A 116 11.97 8.28 9.52
C ASP A 116 10.68 8.91 10.07
N VAL A 117 9.71 8.05 10.34
CA VAL A 117 8.54 8.26 11.19
C VAL A 117 8.67 7.28 12.37
N PRO A 118 8.32 7.67 13.61
CA PRO A 118 8.54 6.80 14.77
C PRO A 118 7.95 5.39 14.62
N SER A 119 8.79 4.37 14.80
CA SER A 119 8.35 2.98 14.78
C SER A 119 7.34 2.71 15.90
N ILE A 120 6.39 1.81 15.64
CA ILE A 120 5.40 1.36 16.63
C ILE A 120 5.59 -0.11 16.93
N THR A 121 5.21 -0.54 18.13
CA THR A 121 5.25 -1.95 18.53
C THR A 121 3.88 -2.43 18.99
N GLY A 122 3.41 -3.50 18.35
CA GLY A 122 2.25 -4.30 18.74
C GLY A 122 1.58 -4.91 17.52
N THR A 123 0.26 -5.01 17.51
CA THR A 123 -0.49 -5.72 16.46
C THR A 123 -1.36 -4.75 15.67
N ILE A 124 -1.18 -4.72 14.36
CA ILE A 124 -2.07 -4.01 13.43
C ILE A 124 -2.96 -5.05 12.76
N PRO A 125 -4.30 -4.97 12.92
CA PRO A 125 -5.21 -5.94 12.32
C PRO A 125 -5.12 -5.88 10.79
N SER A 126 -5.34 -7.03 10.14
CA SER A 126 -5.48 -7.06 8.69
C SER A 126 -6.71 -6.27 8.25
N ALA A 127 -6.61 -5.67 7.08
CA ALA A 127 -7.73 -5.10 6.36
C ALA A 127 -8.61 -6.17 5.68
N PHE A 128 -8.17 -7.43 5.60
CA PHE A 128 -8.87 -8.51 4.90
C PHE A 128 -9.40 -9.58 5.85
N GLU A 129 -10.57 -10.12 5.53
CA GLU A 129 -11.22 -11.12 6.37
C GLU A 129 -10.46 -12.45 6.38
N GLY A 130 -10.23 -13.00 7.57
CA GLY A 130 -9.61 -14.32 7.72
C GLY A 130 -8.08 -14.34 7.58
N PHE A 131 -7.44 -13.19 7.37
CA PHE A 131 -5.98 -13.10 7.27
C PHE A 131 -5.31 -12.80 8.63
N PRO A 132 -4.06 -13.25 8.83
CA PRO A 132 -3.24 -12.84 9.97
C PRO A 132 -3.08 -11.31 10.02
N PRO A 133 -2.75 -10.73 11.19
CA PRO A 133 -2.55 -9.28 11.30
C PRO A 133 -1.56 -8.73 10.26
N ALA A 134 -1.84 -7.53 9.73
CA ALA A 134 -1.00 -6.84 8.76
C ALA A 134 0.45 -6.69 9.25
N SER A 135 0.62 -6.50 10.56
CA SER A 135 1.92 -6.50 11.22
C SER A 135 1.79 -6.99 12.65
N GLU A 136 2.76 -7.78 13.11
CA GLU A 136 2.94 -8.18 14.50
C GLU A 136 4.35 -7.82 14.97
N GLY A 137 4.45 -7.15 16.13
CA GLY A 137 5.73 -6.72 16.70
C GLY A 137 6.07 -5.29 16.32
N THR A 138 7.34 -5.00 16.07
CA THR A 138 7.78 -3.64 15.73
C THR A 138 7.62 -3.39 14.23
N LEU A 139 6.78 -2.42 13.89
CA LEU A 139 6.64 -1.88 12.55
C LEU A 139 7.41 -0.57 12.43
N ASP A 140 8.23 -0.49 11.39
CA ASP A 140 8.88 0.75 10.97
C ASP A 140 8.05 1.45 9.90
N ASP A 141 7.77 2.75 10.12
CA ASP A 141 7.01 3.65 9.24
C ASP A 141 5.60 3.21 8.81
N VAL A 142 5.48 2.36 7.79
CA VAL A 142 4.20 1.94 7.17
C VAL A 142 4.25 0.48 6.70
N VAL A 143 3.13 -0.22 6.88
CA VAL A 143 2.85 -1.51 6.23
C VAL A 143 1.74 -1.36 5.20
N ILE A 144 1.91 -1.95 4.03
CA ILE A 144 0.88 -2.00 2.99
C ILE A 144 0.55 -3.45 2.70
N GLU A 145 -0.69 -3.85 2.96
CA GLU A 145 -1.17 -5.17 2.54
C GLU A 145 -1.46 -5.15 1.04
N VAL A 146 -0.93 -6.14 0.33
CA VAL A 146 -1.08 -6.28 -1.12
C VAL A 146 -1.91 -7.53 -1.42
N ALA A 147 -3.01 -7.33 -2.12
CA ALA A 147 -3.88 -8.38 -2.62
C ALA A 147 -3.92 -8.35 -4.15
N LEU A 148 -3.69 -9.52 -4.77
CA LEU A 148 -3.84 -9.76 -6.20
C LEU A 148 -4.84 -10.90 -6.34
N ALA A 149 -6.12 -10.58 -6.50
CA ALA A 149 -7.20 -11.56 -6.62
C ALA A 149 -8.38 -10.97 -7.41
N PRO A 150 -9.31 -11.79 -7.94
CA PRO A 150 -10.48 -11.26 -8.64
C PRO A 150 -11.33 -10.38 -7.72
N ILE A 151 -11.82 -9.25 -8.23
CA ILE A 151 -12.71 -8.32 -7.51
C ILE A 151 -14.12 -8.43 -8.09
N ASP A 152 -14.29 -8.03 -9.35
CA ASP A 152 -15.58 -8.02 -10.04
C ASP A 152 -15.53 -8.47 -11.51
N GLY A 153 -14.34 -8.88 -11.98
CA GLY A 153 -14.11 -9.39 -13.32
C GLY A 153 -13.76 -8.29 -14.31
N PRO A 154 -13.54 -8.63 -15.59
CA PRO A 154 -12.92 -7.70 -16.54
C PRO A 154 -13.69 -6.39 -16.76
N GLY A 155 -12.98 -5.27 -16.70
CA GLY A 155 -13.47 -3.92 -17.01
C GLY A 155 -14.31 -3.28 -15.90
N GLY A 156 -14.26 -3.84 -14.70
CA GLY A 156 -14.86 -3.30 -13.48
C GLY A 156 -13.85 -2.49 -12.68
N ILE A 157 -13.61 -2.89 -11.43
CA ILE A 157 -12.63 -2.27 -10.55
C ILE A 157 -11.24 -2.76 -10.94
N LEU A 158 -10.37 -1.83 -11.37
CA LEU A 158 -8.96 -2.07 -11.62
C LEU A 158 -8.20 -2.31 -10.30
N GLY A 159 -8.49 -1.47 -9.31
CA GLY A 159 -7.83 -1.53 -8.02
C GLY A 159 -8.52 -0.68 -6.95
N GLN A 160 -8.23 -1.03 -5.71
CA GLN A 160 -8.65 -0.30 -4.53
C GLN A 160 -7.41 0.00 -3.69
N ALA A 161 -7.18 1.26 -3.34
CA ALA A 161 -6.02 1.64 -2.57
C ALA A 161 -6.32 2.77 -1.59
N GLY A 162 -5.59 2.78 -0.49
CA GLY A 162 -5.65 3.86 0.45
C GLY A 162 -5.15 3.52 1.86
N PRO A 163 -5.06 4.53 2.72
CA PRO A 163 -4.74 4.34 4.13
C PRO A 163 -5.84 3.54 4.83
N ARG A 164 -5.42 2.65 5.73
CA ARG A 164 -6.31 1.90 6.62
C ARG A 164 -6.32 2.51 8.00
N PHE A 165 -5.14 2.67 8.59
CA PHE A 165 -4.96 3.38 9.85
C PHE A 165 -3.95 4.52 9.68
N VAL A 166 -4.17 5.60 10.42
CA VAL A 166 -3.25 6.74 10.51
C VAL A 166 -2.82 7.00 11.95
N ARG A 167 -1.72 7.70 12.14
CA ARG A 167 -1.20 8.09 13.47
C ARG A 167 -2.00 9.26 14.05
N THR A 168 -2.24 9.30 15.36
CA THR A 168 -2.89 10.48 15.98
C THR A 168 -1.97 11.71 16.02
N SER A 169 -0.65 11.50 16.06
CA SER A 169 0.33 12.58 16.22
C SER A 169 0.48 13.48 14.99
N ASP A 170 0.36 12.91 13.79
CA ASP A 170 0.61 13.61 12.52
C ASP A 170 -0.36 13.21 11.40
N TYR A 171 -1.26 12.26 11.63
CA TYR A 171 -2.21 11.76 10.64
C TYR A 171 -1.54 11.29 9.34
N LEU A 172 -0.32 10.75 9.45
CA LEU A 172 0.33 10.00 8.37
C LEU A 172 -0.08 8.52 8.44
N THR A 173 -0.10 7.88 7.29
CA THR A 173 -0.44 6.46 7.16
C THR A 173 0.52 5.59 7.95
N ILE A 174 -0.02 4.62 8.68
CA ILE A 174 0.75 3.58 9.39
C ILE A 174 0.41 2.18 8.89
N SER A 175 -0.79 1.99 8.38
CA SER A 175 -1.10 0.85 7.52
C SER A 175 -2.03 1.27 6.39
N GLY A 176 -1.93 0.61 5.26
CA GLY A 176 -2.81 0.78 4.12
C GLY A 176 -2.93 -0.48 3.30
N ILE A 177 -3.65 -0.39 2.19
CA ILE A 177 -3.86 -1.53 1.31
C ILE A 177 -3.70 -1.13 -0.16
N MET A 178 -3.33 -2.12 -0.98
CA MET A 178 -3.55 -2.10 -2.42
C MET A 178 -4.15 -3.45 -2.83
N PHE A 179 -5.35 -3.41 -3.40
CA PHE A 179 -6.05 -4.59 -3.91
C PHE A 179 -6.28 -4.43 -5.40
N PHE A 180 -5.63 -5.24 -6.24
CA PHE A 180 -5.79 -5.18 -7.69
C PHE A 180 -6.58 -6.36 -8.23
N ASP A 181 -7.50 -6.09 -9.17
CA ASP A 181 -8.21 -7.14 -9.90
C ASP A 181 -7.29 -7.77 -10.94
N VAL A 182 -6.92 -9.03 -10.69
CA VAL A 182 -6.07 -9.83 -11.59
C VAL A 182 -6.68 -10.02 -12.98
N ASP A 183 -8.00 -9.91 -13.12
CA ASP A 183 -8.69 -10.00 -14.40
C ASP A 183 -8.40 -8.79 -15.32
N ASP A 184 -7.97 -7.66 -14.75
CA ASP A 184 -7.61 -6.44 -15.49
C ASP A 184 -6.09 -6.17 -15.58
N LEU A 185 -5.27 -6.83 -14.74
CA LEU A 185 -3.82 -6.64 -14.74
C LEU A 185 -3.13 -7.02 -16.04
N ALA A 186 -3.55 -8.11 -16.69
CA ALA A 186 -2.92 -8.58 -17.93
C ALA A 186 -2.98 -7.54 -19.06
N PHE A 187 -4.04 -6.73 -19.09
CA PHE A 187 -4.19 -5.63 -20.03
C PHE A 187 -3.17 -4.52 -19.77
N LEU A 188 -3.02 -4.09 -18.51
CA LEU A 188 -2.03 -3.08 -18.11
C LEU A 188 -0.59 -3.52 -18.38
N GLU A 189 -0.27 -4.78 -18.07
CA GLU A 189 1.05 -5.35 -18.35
C GLU A 189 1.36 -5.32 -19.85
N SER A 190 0.37 -5.62 -20.70
CA SER A 190 0.54 -5.58 -22.16
C SER A 190 0.79 -4.17 -22.70
N LEU A 191 0.33 -3.14 -21.99
CA LEU A 191 0.57 -1.73 -22.30
C LEU A 191 1.83 -1.17 -21.63
N GLY A 192 2.47 -1.93 -20.74
CA GLY A 192 3.62 -1.48 -19.95
C GLY A 192 3.28 -0.48 -18.85
N LEU A 193 2.00 -0.38 -18.45
CA LEU A 193 1.51 0.61 -17.46
C LEU A 193 1.40 0.04 -16.05
N PHE A 194 1.62 -1.26 -15.87
CA PHE A 194 1.40 -1.93 -14.58
C PHE A 194 2.25 -1.33 -13.44
N GLU A 195 3.50 -0.97 -13.69
CA GLU A 195 4.35 -0.33 -12.69
C GLU A 195 3.86 1.07 -12.34
N ASP A 196 3.42 1.87 -13.32
CA ASP A 196 2.90 3.21 -13.10
C ASP A 196 1.63 3.18 -12.24
N VAL A 197 0.72 2.22 -12.51
CA VAL A 197 -0.47 2.01 -11.67
C VAL A 197 -0.07 1.68 -10.23
N ILE A 198 0.86 0.75 -10.01
CA ILE A 198 1.26 0.41 -8.62
C ILE A 198 1.87 1.61 -7.89
N VAL A 199 2.68 2.42 -8.57
CA VAL A 199 3.26 3.63 -7.97
C VAL A 199 2.18 4.66 -7.66
N HIS A 200 1.20 4.81 -8.56
CA HIS A 200 0.03 5.67 -8.38
C HIS A 200 -0.79 5.28 -7.14
N GLU A 201 -1.25 4.03 -7.08
CA GLU A 201 -2.03 3.51 -5.96
C GLU A 201 -1.29 3.62 -4.62
N MET A 202 0.02 3.36 -4.62
CA MET A 202 0.84 3.52 -3.42
C MET A 202 0.91 4.99 -2.96
N GLY A 203 0.81 5.95 -3.88
CA GLY A 203 0.65 7.37 -3.57
C GLY A 203 -0.64 7.67 -2.80
N HIS A 204 -1.75 7.03 -3.19
CA HIS A 204 -3.02 7.13 -2.46
C HIS A 204 -2.94 6.52 -1.07
N VAL A 205 -2.26 5.37 -0.91
CA VAL A 205 -1.97 4.80 0.42
C VAL A 205 -1.19 5.77 1.30
N LEU A 206 -0.20 6.45 0.73
CA LEU A 206 0.63 7.43 1.43
C LEU A 206 -0.07 8.78 1.66
N GLY A 207 -1.30 8.97 1.20
CA GLY A 207 -2.11 10.12 1.58
C GLY A 207 -2.41 11.14 0.49
N ILE A 208 -1.96 10.92 -0.75
CA ILE A 208 -2.32 11.77 -1.89
C ILE A 208 -3.81 11.53 -2.19
N GLY A 209 -4.61 12.60 -2.26
CA GLY A 209 -6.06 12.50 -2.46
C GLY A 209 -6.85 12.00 -1.25
N THR A 210 -6.26 11.13 -0.41
CA THR A 210 -6.94 10.47 0.71
C THR A 210 -6.73 11.16 2.05
N LEU A 211 -5.61 11.88 2.24
CA LEU A 211 -5.26 12.54 3.52
C LEU A 211 -5.00 14.05 3.39
N TRP A 212 -5.42 14.66 2.28
CA TRP A 212 -5.24 16.10 2.04
C TRP A 212 -5.99 16.99 3.03
N ASN A 213 -7.22 16.60 3.41
CA ASN A 213 -8.03 17.32 4.38
C ASN A 213 -8.41 16.44 5.56
N ILE A 214 -8.04 16.87 6.76
CA ILE A 214 -8.37 16.22 8.03
C ILE A 214 -8.71 17.31 9.03
N SER A 215 -9.82 17.15 9.74
CA SER A 215 -10.27 18.08 10.78
C SER A 215 -10.72 17.30 12.00
N THR A 216 -9.87 17.24 13.02
CA THR A 216 -10.19 16.72 14.35
C THR A 216 -10.07 17.86 15.38
N PRO A 217 -10.55 17.70 16.62
CA PRO A 217 -10.43 18.73 17.64
C PRO A 217 -8.99 19.18 17.91
N ASP A 218 -8.02 18.29 17.72
CA ASP A 218 -6.61 18.50 18.10
C ASP A 218 -5.67 18.63 16.89
N PHE A 219 -6.16 18.43 15.67
CA PHE A 219 -5.37 18.50 14.45
C PHE A 219 -6.20 18.96 13.25
N GLU A 220 -5.63 19.88 12.46
CA GLU A 220 -6.22 20.33 11.21
C GLU A 220 -5.16 20.31 10.11
N ARG A 221 -5.47 19.61 9.01
CA ARG A 221 -4.75 19.70 7.74
C ARG A 221 -5.78 20.08 6.68
N ASN A 222 -5.48 21.12 5.92
CA ASN A 222 -6.38 21.63 4.89
C ASN A 222 -5.58 21.96 3.63
N LEU A 223 -5.38 20.96 2.78
CA LEU A 223 -4.59 21.06 1.55
C LEU A 223 -5.46 21.04 0.29
N LEU A 224 -6.67 20.51 0.31
CA LEU A 224 -7.66 20.67 -0.75
C LEU A 224 -8.53 21.88 -0.44
N LEU A 225 -8.37 22.94 -1.23
CA LEU A 225 -9.08 24.20 -1.08
C LEU A 225 -9.94 24.48 -2.32
N GLY A 226 -10.71 25.57 -2.27
CA GLY A 226 -11.59 25.99 -3.36
C GLY A 226 -13.00 25.41 -3.25
N GLY A 227 -13.77 25.57 -4.32
CA GLY A 227 -15.12 25.01 -4.45
C GLY A 227 -15.12 23.73 -5.27
N THR A 228 -16.24 23.01 -5.31
CA THR A 228 -16.36 21.73 -6.01
C THR A 228 -16.07 21.79 -7.52
N THR A 229 -16.20 22.96 -8.15
CA THR A 229 -15.95 23.13 -9.58
C THR A 229 -14.47 23.43 -9.90
N ASN A 230 -13.78 24.13 -8.99
CA ASN A 230 -12.41 24.58 -9.19
C ASN A 230 -11.61 24.41 -7.89
N PRO A 231 -11.39 23.15 -7.45
CA PRO A 231 -10.55 22.86 -6.31
C PRO A 231 -9.08 23.08 -6.69
N TYR A 232 -8.28 23.43 -5.70
CA TYR A 232 -6.84 23.58 -5.87
C TYR A 232 -6.10 23.13 -4.62
N PHE A 233 -4.86 22.74 -4.81
CA PHE A 233 -3.99 22.30 -3.73
C PHE A 233 -3.37 23.51 -3.04
N GLY A 234 -3.60 23.68 -1.73
CA GLY A 234 -3.09 24.77 -0.89
C GLY A 234 -1.68 24.53 -0.33
N GLY A 235 -1.07 23.38 -0.62
CA GLY A 235 0.27 23.05 -0.14
C GLY A 235 1.35 23.94 -0.75
N ARG A 236 2.22 24.50 0.09
CA ARG A 236 3.22 25.49 -0.33
C ARG A 236 4.33 24.85 -1.16
N LYS A 237 4.79 23.65 -0.81
CA LYS A 237 5.93 23.00 -1.47
C LYS A 237 5.54 22.52 -2.87
N ALA A 238 4.40 21.86 -3.02
CA ALA A 238 3.88 21.46 -4.32
C ALA A 238 3.70 22.68 -5.24
N ASN A 239 3.12 23.78 -4.73
CA ASN A 239 2.95 25.01 -5.52
C ASN A 239 4.28 25.67 -5.95
N VAL A 240 5.34 25.55 -5.15
CA VAL A 240 6.68 26.01 -5.58
C VAL A 240 7.16 25.24 -6.80
N PHE A 241 6.97 23.91 -6.83
CA PHE A 241 7.36 23.09 -7.97
C PHE A 241 6.43 23.28 -9.16
N TRP A 242 5.11 23.37 -8.94
CA TRP A 242 4.13 23.72 -9.96
C TRP A 242 4.54 24.98 -10.75
N ASN A 243 4.85 26.06 -10.03
CA ASN A 243 5.31 27.30 -10.64
C ASN A 243 6.69 27.16 -11.32
N ALA A 244 7.57 26.31 -10.80
CA ALA A 244 8.89 26.07 -11.38
C ALA A 244 8.84 25.25 -12.68
N GLU A 245 7.90 24.30 -12.79
CA GLU A 245 7.65 23.55 -14.03
C GLU A 245 6.91 24.41 -15.09
N GLY A 246 6.43 25.60 -14.72
CA GLY A 246 5.86 26.56 -15.65
C GLY A 246 4.37 26.78 -15.49
N GLY A 247 3.75 26.18 -14.46
CA GLY A 247 2.39 26.45 -14.06
C GLY A 247 2.19 27.89 -13.57
N THR A 248 0.95 28.33 -13.56
CA THR A 248 0.54 29.65 -13.06
C THR A 248 -0.68 29.50 -12.14
N GLY A 249 -0.89 30.46 -11.24
CA GLY A 249 -1.96 30.34 -10.24
C GLY A 249 -1.67 29.23 -9.24
N GLU A 250 -2.73 28.67 -8.66
CA GLU A 250 -2.62 27.53 -7.73
C GLU A 250 -2.72 26.20 -8.50
N LEU A 251 -2.01 25.18 -8.01
CA LEU A 251 -2.02 23.81 -8.55
C LEU A 251 -3.46 23.24 -8.57
N PRO A 252 -4.05 22.94 -9.74
CA PRO A 252 -5.42 22.46 -9.80
C PRO A 252 -5.56 20.99 -9.38
N ILE A 253 -6.67 20.70 -8.73
CA ILE A 253 -7.13 19.36 -8.38
C ILE A 253 -8.26 18.98 -9.35
N GLU A 254 -8.38 17.69 -9.66
CA GLU A 254 -9.46 17.19 -10.51
C GLU A 254 -10.83 17.44 -9.85
N SER A 255 -11.79 17.97 -10.61
CA SER A 255 -13.15 18.28 -10.15
C SER A 255 -14.24 17.54 -10.89
N MET A 256 -13.87 16.88 -11.98
CA MET A 256 -14.78 16.16 -12.86
C MET A 256 -14.80 14.66 -12.53
N PHE A 257 -15.64 13.91 -13.24
CA PHE A 257 -15.81 12.46 -13.12
C PHE A 257 -16.42 12.01 -11.77
N GLY A 258 -16.22 10.74 -11.41
CA GLY A 258 -16.82 10.11 -10.24
C GLY A 258 -16.02 10.31 -8.96
N PRO A 259 -16.53 9.83 -7.81
CA PRO A 259 -15.84 9.93 -6.51
C PRO A 259 -14.45 9.29 -6.45
N GLY A 260 -14.16 8.29 -7.29
CA GLY A 260 -12.83 7.71 -7.42
C GLY A 260 -11.83 8.68 -8.05
N THR A 261 -12.29 9.62 -8.90
CA THR A 261 -11.41 10.53 -9.65
C THR A 261 -11.40 11.94 -9.08
N ALA A 262 -12.57 12.54 -8.87
CA ALA A 262 -12.71 13.91 -8.40
C ALA A 262 -12.09 14.06 -7.00
N PHE A 263 -11.36 15.16 -6.77
CA PHE A 263 -10.78 15.53 -5.48
C PHE A 263 -9.66 14.60 -4.95
N GLY A 264 -9.39 13.48 -5.61
CA GLY A 264 -8.30 12.56 -5.30
C GLY A 264 -7.02 12.79 -6.10
N HIS A 265 -7.14 13.47 -7.25
CA HIS A 265 -6.12 13.52 -8.28
C HIS A 265 -5.70 14.94 -8.67
N TRP A 266 -4.55 15.07 -9.31
CA TRP A 266 -4.25 16.27 -10.08
C TRP A 266 -5.17 16.38 -11.30
N GLN A 267 -5.49 17.62 -11.69
CA GLN A 267 -6.38 17.85 -12.83
C GLN A 267 -5.74 17.38 -14.15
N GLU A 268 -6.33 16.38 -14.79
CA GLU A 268 -5.79 15.75 -16.01
C GLU A 268 -5.66 16.76 -17.15
N SER A 269 -6.68 17.60 -17.33
CA SER A 269 -6.69 18.58 -18.43
C SER A 269 -5.56 19.61 -18.36
N THR A 270 -4.91 19.71 -17.19
CA THR A 270 -3.83 20.65 -16.93
C THR A 270 -2.48 19.96 -16.76
N LEU A 271 -2.42 18.84 -16.04
CA LEU A 271 -1.18 18.13 -15.74
C LEU A 271 -0.91 16.94 -16.69
N ASN A 272 -1.87 16.54 -17.51
CA ASN A 272 -1.69 15.55 -18.57
C ASN A 272 -0.97 14.28 -18.06
N ASN A 273 0.30 14.05 -18.42
CA ASN A 273 1.01 12.83 -18.07
C ASN A 273 1.69 12.85 -16.70
N GLU A 274 1.37 13.77 -15.79
CA GLU A 274 1.85 13.64 -14.41
C GLU A 274 1.24 12.39 -13.75
N LEU A 275 2.05 11.57 -13.09
CA LEU A 275 1.65 10.24 -12.63
C LEU A 275 0.38 10.22 -11.76
N MET A 276 0.14 11.24 -10.94
CA MET A 276 -0.99 11.30 -9.99
C MET A 276 -2.22 12.04 -10.55
N THR A 277 -2.33 12.21 -11.87
CA THR A 277 -3.63 12.46 -12.50
C THR A 277 -4.43 11.16 -12.58
N GLY A 278 -5.76 11.24 -12.72
CA GLY A 278 -6.61 10.03 -12.80
C GLY A 278 -6.47 9.23 -14.11
N PHE A 279 -5.50 9.56 -14.95
CA PHE A 279 -5.32 9.00 -16.29
C PHE A 279 -3.87 8.65 -16.54
N LEU A 280 -3.62 7.43 -17.01
CA LEU A 280 -2.29 7.07 -17.48
C LEU A 280 -2.17 7.24 -18.98
N ASN A 281 -1.12 7.95 -19.38
CA ASN A 281 -0.77 8.15 -20.76
C ASN A 281 0.08 6.98 -21.26
N LEU A 282 -0.07 6.64 -22.55
CA LEU A 282 0.88 5.70 -23.18
C LEU A 282 2.26 6.35 -23.22
N GLY A 283 3.27 5.63 -22.75
CA GLY A 283 4.64 6.15 -22.65
C GLY A 283 4.99 6.52 -21.21
N GLU A 284 5.54 7.71 -20.99
CA GLU A 284 6.06 8.13 -19.69
C GLU A 284 4.99 8.85 -18.85
N ASN A 285 4.78 8.37 -17.63
CA ASN A 285 3.99 9.02 -16.59
C ASN A 285 4.89 9.42 -15.41
N PRO A 286 5.59 10.56 -15.46
CA PRO A 286 6.55 10.95 -14.44
C PRO A 286 5.91 11.23 -13.08
N LEU A 287 6.49 10.64 -12.02
CA LEU A 287 6.28 11.04 -10.64
C LEU A 287 7.06 12.33 -10.36
N SER A 288 6.41 13.47 -10.57
CA SER A 288 7.10 14.76 -10.67
C SER A 288 7.51 15.35 -9.32
N ARG A 289 8.29 16.43 -9.38
CA ARG A 289 8.61 17.25 -8.19
C ARG A 289 7.38 17.91 -7.57
N ILE A 290 6.29 18.06 -8.32
CA ILE A 290 5.02 18.60 -7.81
C ILE A 290 4.47 17.62 -6.77
N THR A 291 4.33 16.35 -7.14
CA THR A 291 3.90 15.27 -6.27
C THR A 291 4.88 15.02 -5.11
N ALA A 292 6.19 15.08 -5.34
CA ALA A 292 7.16 15.03 -4.24
C ALA A 292 6.99 16.19 -3.25
N GLY A 293 6.63 17.37 -3.75
CA GLY A 293 6.29 18.54 -2.95
C GLY A 293 5.05 18.31 -2.07
N SER A 294 4.01 17.66 -2.60
CA SER A 294 2.79 17.39 -1.83
C SER A 294 3.04 16.45 -0.65
N MET A 295 4.00 15.52 -0.76
CA MET A 295 4.42 14.68 0.38
C MET A 295 5.01 15.52 1.53
N SER A 296 5.79 16.56 1.22
CA SER A 296 6.26 17.50 2.23
C SER A 296 5.12 18.31 2.86
N ASP A 297 4.12 18.69 2.07
CA ASP A 297 2.96 19.44 2.54
C ASP A 297 2.00 18.58 3.39
N LEU A 298 1.92 17.27 3.12
CA LEU A 298 1.25 16.28 4.00
C LEU A 298 1.94 16.19 5.36
N GLY A 299 3.26 16.40 5.43
CA GLY A 299 4.04 16.35 6.66
C GLY A 299 5.11 15.26 6.69
N TYR A 300 5.23 14.46 5.63
CA TYR A 300 6.35 13.54 5.48
C TYR A 300 7.67 14.30 5.38
N GLY A 301 8.74 13.69 5.88
CA GLY A 301 10.09 14.17 5.65
C GLY A 301 10.57 13.88 4.23
N ALA A 302 9.99 14.57 3.25
CA ALA A 302 10.26 14.36 1.84
C ALA A 302 11.40 15.23 1.31
N ALA A 303 12.17 14.67 0.37
CA ALA A 303 13.14 15.35 -0.46
C ALA A 303 12.44 16.00 -1.66
N SER A 304 13.03 17.08 -2.16
CA SER A 304 12.56 17.79 -3.35
C SER A 304 13.08 17.13 -4.64
N VAL A 305 12.90 15.82 -4.75
CA VAL A 305 13.33 15.01 -5.90
C VAL A 305 12.10 14.45 -6.61
N GLY A 306 12.15 14.37 -7.93
CA GLY A 306 11.09 13.84 -8.77
C GLY A 306 11.65 13.61 -10.16
N GLU A 307 10.89 12.89 -10.98
CA GLU A 307 11.24 12.60 -12.37
C GLU A 307 11.12 13.86 -13.24
N SER A 308 11.79 13.84 -14.39
CA SER A 308 11.69 14.94 -15.35
C SER A 308 10.26 15.01 -15.87
N TYR A 309 9.67 16.20 -15.82
CA TYR A 309 8.29 16.43 -16.20
C TYR A 309 8.20 17.75 -16.96
N ASP A 310 7.78 17.68 -18.22
CA ASP A 310 7.76 18.81 -19.14
C ASP A 310 6.36 19.42 -19.21
N LEU A 311 6.06 20.31 -18.26
CA LEU A 311 4.84 21.10 -18.30
C LEU A 311 5.00 22.29 -19.28
N PRO A 312 4.05 22.54 -20.20
CA PRO A 312 4.09 23.72 -21.05
C PRO A 312 4.16 25.01 -20.22
N ARG A 313 5.09 25.91 -20.58
CA ARG A 313 5.23 27.16 -19.84
C ARG A 313 3.99 28.04 -19.99
N GLY A 314 3.47 28.51 -18.86
CA GLY A 314 2.26 29.33 -18.80
C GLY A 314 0.99 28.50 -18.72
N THR A 315 1.08 27.18 -18.47
CA THR A 315 -0.10 26.36 -18.23
C THR A 315 -0.95 26.98 -17.11
N PRO A 316 -2.23 27.29 -17.39
CA PRO A 316 -3.10 27.91 -16.40
C PRO A 316 -3.49 26.89 -15.33
N GLY A 317 -3.20 27.20 -14.07
CA GLY A 317 -3.83 26.53 -12.93
C GLY A 317 -5.10 27.25 -12.51
N VAL A 318 -5.54 27.05 -11.27
CA VAL A 318 -6.70 27.78 -10.74
C VAL A 318 -6.29 29.24 -10.48
N ASN A 319 -6.80 30.14 -11.32
CA ASN A 319 -6.69 31.57 -11.07
C ASN A 319 -7.84 32.00 -10.15
N LEU A 320 -7.52 32.44 -8.94
CA LEU A 320 -8.49 32.91 -7.94
C LEU A 320 -9.41 34.05 -8.44
N SER A 321 -9.11 34.68 -9.57
CA SER A 321 -9.85 35.81 -10.15
C SER A 321 -10.66 35.50 -11.41
N THR A 322 -10.55 34.31 -12.02
CA THR A 322 -11.28 33.97 -13.24
C THR A 322 -11.58 32.48 -13.30
N LEU A 323 -12.87 32.14 -13.30
CA LEU A 323 -13.44 30.79 -13.40
C LEU A 323 -13.80 30.55 -14.87
N GLU A 324 -13.28 29.50 -15.52
CA GLU A 324 -13.96 28.76 -16.61
C GLU A 324 -13.14 27.56 -17.09
N GLU A 325 -13.87 26.58 -17.63
CA GLU A 325 -13.53 25.17 -17.87
C GLU A 325 -12.55 24.93 -19.03
N ALA A 326 -11.71 23.90 -18.87
CA ALA A 326 -10.87 23.34 -19.93
C ALA A 326 -11.27 21.89 -20.22
N GLY A 327 -11.25 21.50 -21.50
CA GLY A 327 -11.40 20.12 -21.96
C GLY A 327 -10.16 19.65 -22.73
N THR A 328 -9.88 18.35 -22.69
CA THR A 328 -8.66 17.73 -23.26
C THR A 328 -8.93 16.45 -24.05
N ALA A 329 -7.90 16.03 -24.80
CA ALA A 329 -7.70 14.65 -25.21
C ALA A 329 -7.02 13.92 -24.05
N GLU A 330 -7.60 12.83 -23.57
CA GLU A 330 -7.24 12.20 -22.29
C GLU A 330 -6.58 10.82 -22.50
N GLY A 331 -5.76 10.38 -21.53
CA GLY A 331 -5.14 9.06 -21.46
C GLY A 331 -6.12 7.92 -21.12
N LEU A 332 -5.61 6.76 -20.67
CA LEU A 332 -6.44 5.69 -20.10
C LEU A 332 -6.93 6.14 -18.72
N ASN A 333 -8.24 6.36 -18.58
CA ASN A 333 -8.86 6.75 -17.31
C ASN A 333 -8.83 5.59 -16.30
N ILE A 334 -7.78 5.53 -15.49
CA ILE A 334 -7.63 4.51 -14.45
C ILE A 334 -8.53 4.82 -13.25
N ALA A 335 -8.74 6.11 -12.94
CA ALA A 335 -9.52 6.56 -11.79
C ALA A 335 -11.04 6.30 -11.94
N ALA A 336 -11.53 6.01 -13.15
CA ALA A 336 -12.90 5.55 -13.37
C ALA A 336 -13.13 4.10 -12.92
N MET A 337 -12.05 3.34 -12.76
CA MET A 337 -12.02 1.94 -12.33
C MET A 337 -11.30 1.79 -10.98
N GLU A 338 -10.97 2.89 -10.31
CA GLU A 338 -10.30 2.91 -9.02
C GLU A 338 -11.31 3.17 -7.89
N GLU A 339 -11.09 2.54 -6.73
CA GLU A 339 -11.75 2.91 -5.48
C GLU A 339 -10.74 3.40 -4.44
N LEU A 340 -10.80 4.71 -4.14
CA LEU A 340 -10.01 5.31 -3.07
C LEU A 340 -10.60 4.98 -1.70
N LEU A 341 -9.78 4.34 -0.86
CA LEU A 341 -10.15 3.95 0.49
C LEU A 341 -9.69 5.00 1.51
N MET A 342 -10.63 5.45 2.34
CA MET A 342 -10.33 6.38 3.43
C MET A 342 -9.92 5.62 4.69
N PRO A 343 -9.17 6.26 5.62
CA PRO A 343 -8.84 5.65 6.89
C PRO A 343 -10.10 5.20 7.64
N ILE A 344 -10.03 4.03 8.24
CA ILE A 344 -11.08 3.49 9.11
C ILE A 344 -10.81 3.71 10.59
N GLY A 345 -9.65 4.27 10.92
CA GLY A 345 -9.23 4.36 12.30
C GLY A 345 -7.87 5.02 12.51
N PHE A 346 -7.52 5.15 13.77
CA PHE A 346 -6.34 5.83 14.26
C PHE A 346 -5.55 4.92 15.20
N ILE A 347 -4.24 5.07 15.17
CA ILE A 347 -3.31 4.49 16.12
C ILE A 347 -2.84 5.60 17.05
N ASN A 348 -3.10 5.43 18.35
CA ASN A 348 -2.67 6.39 19.35
C ASN A 348 -1.16 6.31 19.53
N THR A 349 -0.46 7.34 19.04
CA THR A 349 1.01 7.45 19.14
C THR A 349 1.45 8.48 20.17
N ASP A 350 0.52 9.09 20.91
CA ASP A 350 0.82 10.16 21.87
C ASP A 350 1.10 9.64 23.29
N LYS A 351 0.86 8.35 23.55
CA LYS A 351 1.20 7.70 24.82
C LYS A 351 2.67 7.24 24.81
N LYS A 352 3.53 8.06 25.43
CA LYS A 352 4.89 7.66 25.82
C LYS A 352 4.90 6.72 27.03
#